data_AF-A0A7K2M3N0-F1
#
_entry.id   AF-A0A7K2M3N0-F1
#
_cell.length_a   1.000
_cell.length_b   1.000
_cell.length_c   1.000
_cell.angle_alpha   90.00
_cell.angle_beta   90.00
_cell.angle_gamma   90.00
#
_symmetry.space_group_name_H-M   'P 1'
#
loop_
_entity.id
_entity.type
_entity.pdbx_description
1 polymer ?
#
loop_
_entity_poly.entity_id
_entity_poly.type
_entity_poly.pdbx_seq_one_letter_code
_entity_poly.pdbx_strand_id
1 'polypeptide(L)'
;MRFGILGPLDIRTDDGAPVDPGGPRPRALLSLLLLAAGRTVTTEHLTDGLYGSQPPTGAANALQSQISRLRRRLGPHAPIEAVPAGYR
;
A
#
# COMPACT_ATOMS: atom_id res chain seq x y z
N MET A 1 13.85 1.59 5.81
CA MET A 1 12.58 2.02 6.45
C MET A 1 12.11 1.01 7.49
N ARG A 2 11.31 1.45 8.46
CA ARG A 2 10.66 0.59 9.46
C ARG A 2 9.14 0.82 9.45
N PHE A 3 8.39 -0.26 9.62
CA PHE A 3 6.92 -0.26 9.62
C PHE A 3 6.38 -0.93 10.88
N GLY A 4 5.39 -0.32 11.51
CA GLY A 4 4.62 -0.89 12.62
C GLY A 4 3.15 -1.00 12.25
N ILE A 5 2.57 -2.21 12.34
CA ILE A 5 1.17 -2.49 11.95
C ILE A 5 0.31 -3.08 13.09
N LEU A 6 0.90 -3.34 14.26
CA LEU A 6 0.21 -3.86 15.45
C LEU A 6 -0.33 -2.70 16.30
N GLY A 7 -1.15 -1.86 15.68
CA GLY A 7 -1.59 -0.57 16.19
C GLY A 7 -1.84 0.38 15.02
N PRO A 8 -1.91 1.70 15.26
CA PRO A 8 -1.87 2.68 14.18
C PRO A 8 -0.65 2.45 13.28
N LEU A 9 -0.84 2.57 11.97
CA LEU A 9 0.25 2.40 11.00
C LEU A 9 1.36 3.42 11.27
N ASP A 10 2.50 2.95 11.76
CA ASP A 10 3.70 3.75 12.00
C ASP A 10 4.73 3.49 10.89
N ILE A 11 5.29 4.56 10.35
CA ILE A 11 6.28 4.50 9.26
C ILE A 11 7.42 5.42 9.61
N ARG A 12 8.63 4.88 9.63
CA ARG A 12 9.84 5.63 9.96
C ARG A 12 10.93 5.42 8.92
N THR A 13 11.65 6.49 8.59
CA THR A 13 12.89 6.41 7.82
C THR A 13 13.96 5.65 8.61
N ASP A 14 15.08 5.31 7.96
CA ASP A 14 16.19 4.63 8.63
C ASP A 14 16.81 5.49 9.75
N ASP A 15 16.77 6.82 9.59
CA ASP A 15 17.16 7.80 10.61
C ASP A 15 16.07 8.06 11.67
N GLY A 16 14.95 7.34 11.60
CA GLY A 16 13.87 7.37 12.60
C GLY A 16 12.85 8.49 12.43
N ALA A 17 12.90 9.28 11.35
CA ALA A 17 11.94 10.35 11.07
C ALA A 17 10.57 9.77 10.65
N PRO A 18 9.44 10.31 11.14
CA PRO A 18 8.12 9.81 10.78
C PRO A 18 7.77 10.14 9.31
N VAL A 19 7.06 9.25 8.65
CA VAL A 19 6.56 9.42 7.28
C VAL A 19 5.04 9.33 7.27
N ASP A 20 4.36 10.31 6.68
CA ASP A 20 2.90 10.24 6.53
C ASP A 20 2.50 9.39 5.30
N PRO A 21 1.86 8.23 5.49
CA PRO A 21 1.34 7.41 4.38
C PRO A 21 0.19 8.08 3.62
N GLY A 22 -0.41 9.15 4.16
CA GLY A 22 -1.55 9.85 3.58
C GLY A 22 -2.88 9.40 4.16
N GLY A 23 -3.97 9.56 3.41
CA GLY A 23 -5.32 9.30 3.91
C GLY A 23 -5.63 7.81 4.21
N PRO A 24 -6.89 7.51 4.58
CA PRO A 24 -7.31 6.16 4.97
C PRO A 24 -7.01 5.09 3.90
N ARG A 25 -7.20 5.41 2.61
CA ARG A 25 -6.99 4.46 1.50
C ARG A 25 -5.50 4.09 1.29
N PRO A 26 -4.57 5.05 1.14
CA PRO A 26 -3.14 4.73 1.13
C PRO A 26 -2.66 3.94 2.35
N ARG A 27 -3.17 4.27 3.55
CA ARG A 27 -2.88 3.52 4.79
C ARG A 27 -3.33 2.07 4.69
N ALA A 28 -4.58 1.84 4.33
CA ALA A 28 -5.14 0.49 4.16
C ALA A 28 -4.37 -0.32 3.10
N LEU A 29 -4.06 0.30 1.95
CA LEU A 29 -3.29 -0.33 0.89
C LEU A 29 -1.90 -0.76 1.37
N LEU A 30 -1.19 0.12 2.07
CA LEU A 30 0.12 -0.21 2.61
C LEU A 30 0.03 -1.32 3.66
N SER A 31 -0.97 -1.30 4.54
CA SER A 31 -1.18 -2.36 5.51
C SER A 31 -1.41 -3.73 4.84
N LEU A 32 -2.22 -3.79 3.77
CA LEU A 32 -2.44 -5.04 3.02
C LEU A 32 -1.14 -5.59 2.43
N LEU A 33 -0.30 -4.73 1.86
CA LEU A 33 1.01 -5.13 1.34
C LEU A 33 1.96 -5.58 2.46
N LEU A 34 1.99 -4.88 3.60
CA LEU A 34 2.84 -5.21 4.74
C LEU A 34 2.46 -6.53 5.43
N LEU A 35 1.16 -6.86 5.49
CA LEU A 35 0.69 -8.17 5.98
C LEU A 35 1.23 -9.33 5.12
N ALA A 36 1.53 -9.05 3.86
CA ALA A 36 2.11 -9.99 2.91
C ALA A 36 3.54 -9.59 2.48
N ALA A 37 4.29 -8.87 3.33
CA ALA A 37 5.59 -8.31 2.96
C ALA A 37 6.50 -9.33 2.28
N GLY A 38 7.04 -8.96 1.12
CA GLY A 38 7.90 -9.81 0.30
C GLY A 38 7.16 -10.86 -0.55
N ARG A 39 5.83 -10.96 -0.45
CA ARG A 39 4.98 -11.83 -1.27
C ARG A 39 4.12 -10.99 -2.21
N THR A 40 3.71 -11.59 -3.32
CA THR A 40 2.79 -10.96 -4.26
C THR A 40 1.37 -10.99 -3.70
N VAL A 41 0.72 -9.83 -3.71
CA VAL A 41 -0.72 -9.66 -3.45
C VAL A 41 -1.41 -9.33 -4.76
N THR A 42 -2.49 -10.04 -5.08
CA THR A 42 -3.19 -9.86 -6.35
C THR A 42 -3.93 -8.53 -6.41
N THR A 43 -4.13 -7.99 -7.61
CA THR A 43 -4.93 -6.79 -7.82
C THR A 43 -6.36 -6.95 -7.31
N GLU A 44 -6.93 -8.14 -7.47
CA GLU A 44 -8.25 -8.51 -6.97
C GLU A 44 -8.29 -8.45 -5.43
N HIS A 45 -7.34 -9.12 -4.75
CA HIS A 45 -7.29 -9.10 -3.29
C HIS A 45 -7.07 -7.70 -2.70
N LEU A 46 -6.25 -6.88 -3.37
CA LEU A 46 -6.05 -5.48 -2.98
C LEU A 46 -7.30 -4.63 -3.23
N THR A 47 -8.05 -4.92 -4.28
CA THR A 47 -9.30 -4.21 -4.61
C THR A 47 -10.37 -4.58 -3.58
N ASP A 48 -10.55 -5.86 -3.30
CA ASP A 48 -11.49 -6.37 -2.31
C ASP A 48 -11.15 -5.84 -0.92
N GLY A 49 -9.87 -5.85 -0.53
CA GLY A 49 -9.43 -5.30 0.75
C GLY A 49 -9.64 -3.79 0.89
N LEU A 50 -9.59 -3.03 -0.22
CA LEU A 50 -9.76 -1.57 -0.20
C LEU A 50 -11.21 -1.11 -0.30
N TYR A 51 -12.04 -1.84 -1.03
CA TYR A 51 -13.39 -1.40 -1.39
C TYR A 51 -14.49 -2.36 -0.97
N GLY A 52 -14.14 -3.57 -0.53
CA GLY A 52 -15.10 -4.60 -0.14
C GLY A 52 -16.08 -4.91 -1.28
N SER A 53 -17.36 -5.00 -0.94
CA SER A 53 -18.43 -5.31 -1.89
C SER A 53 -18.85 -4.14 -2.79
N GLN A 54 -18.26 -2.94 -2.62
CA GLN A 54 -18.62 -1.74 -3.38
C GLN A 54 -17.40 -1.08 -4.06
N PRO A 55 -16.73 -1.79 -4.99
CA PRO A 55 -15.64 -1.20 -5.76
C PRO A 55 -16.16 -0.05 -6.66
N PRO A 56 -15.35 1.00 -6.86
CA PRO A 56 -15.68 2.05 -7.81
C PRO A 56 -15.65 1.51 -9.26
N THR A 57 -16.39 2.16 -10.15
CA THR A 57 -16.24 1.95 -11.59
C THR A 57 -14.79 2.21 -11.98
N GLY A 58 -14.11 1.21 -12.58
CA GLY A 58 -12.68 1.30 -12.89
C GLY A 58 -11.77 1.06 -11.70
N ALA A 59 -12.12 0.11 -10.81
CA ALA A 59 -11.34 -0.26 -9.62
C ALA A 59 -9.83 -0.46 -9.89
N ALA A 60 -9.45 -1.05 -11.03
CA ALA A 60 -8.06 -1.20 -11.42
C ALA A 60 -7.31 0.14 -11.53
N ASN A 61 -7.92 1.15 -12.17
CA ASN A 61 -7.34 2.50 -12.30
C ASN A 61 -7.30 3.20 -10.93
N ALA A 62 -8.31 2.98 -10.10
CA ALA A 62 -8.34 3.51 -8.74
C ALA A 62 -7.21 2.91 -7.89
N LEU A 63 -6.99 1.59 -7.95
CA LEU A 63 -5.88 0.89 -7.29
C LEU A 63 -4.52 1.42 -7.77
N GLN A 64 -4.30 1.50 -9.08
CA GLN A 64 -3.07 2.05 -9.67
C GLN A 64 -2.80 3.49 -9.19
N SER A 65 -3.84 4.30 -9.10
CA SER A 65 -3.74 5.67 -8.56
C SER A 65 -3.31 5.69 -7.10
N GLN A 66 -3.81 4.78 -6.27
CA GLN A 66 -3.38 4.66 -4.87
C GLN A 66 -1.93 4.17 -4.78
N ILE A 67 -1.54 3.16 -5.57
CA ILE A 67 -0.14 2.67 -5.65
C ILE A 67 0.82 3.80 -6.04
N SER A 68 0.46 4.60 -7.05
CA SER A 68 1.27 5.74 -7.50
C SER A 68 1.47 6.78 -6.40
N ARG A 69 0.40 7.12 -5.66
CA ARG A 69 0.47 8.03 -4.51
C ARG A 69 1.35 7.46 -3.40
N LEU A 70 1.26 6.16 -3.13
CA LEU A 70 2.03 5.50 -2.09
C LEU A 70 3.52 5.45 -2.45
N ARG A 71 3.86 5.08 -3.68
CA ARG A 71 5.25 5.12 -4.20
C ARG A 71 5.86 6.52 -4.08
N ARG A 72 5.10 7.58 -4.38
CA ARG A 72 5.59 8.97 -4.24
C ARG A 72 5.91 9.34 -2.79
N ARG A 73 5.16 8.81 -1.82
CA ARG A 73 5.34 9.11 -0.38
C ARG A 73 6.47 8.30 0.24
N LEU A 74 6.56 7.02 -0.10
CA LEU A 74 7.59 6.13 0.42
C LEU A 74 8.95 6.36 -0.25
N GLY A 75 8.93 6.86 -1.50
CA GLY A 75 10.14 7.11 -2.27
C GLY A 75 10.91 5.81 -2.55
N PRO A 76 12.22 5.92 -2.85
CA PRO A 76 13.06 4.76 -3.17
C PRO A 76 13.33 3.84 -1.97
N HIS A 77 12.99 4.26 -0.75
CA HIS A 77 13.35 3.54 0.48
C HIS A 77 12.44 2.35 0.81
N ALA A 78 11.25 2.30 0.20
CA ALA A 78 10.34 1.17 0.31
C ALA A 78 9.62 0.98 -1.03
N PRO A 79 10.30 0.35 -2.01
CA PRO A 79 9.74 0.17 -3.34
C PRO A 79 8.53 -0.76 -3.27
N ILE A 80 7.50 -0.39 -4.02
CA ILE A 80 6.35 -1.27 -4.30
C ILE A 80 6.51 -1.71 -5.74
N GLU A 81 6.73 -2.98 -5.97
CA GLU A 81 6.97 -3.57 -7.28
C GLU A 81 5.64 -3.96 -7.93
N ALA A 82 5.49 -3.65 -9.23
CA ALA A 82 4.41 -4.21 -10.01
C ALA A 82 4.92 -5.52 -10.62
N VAL A 83 4.17 -6.59 -10.42
CA VAL A 83 4.44 -7.91 -11.00
C VAL A 83 3.21 -8.36 -11.81
N PRO A 84 3.33 -9.34 -12.72
CA PRO A 84 2.21 -9.71 -13.61
C PRO A 84 0.90 -10.03 -12.87
N ALA A 85 0.99 -10.62 -11.67
CA ALA A 85 -0.17 -10.99 -10.86
C ALA A 85 -0.67 -9.89 -9.90
N GLY A 86 0.07 -8.79 -9.71
CA GLY A 86 -0.29 -7.75 -8.75
C GLY A 86 0.89 -6.93 -8.24
N TYR A 87 1.00 -6.80 -6.91
CA TYR A 87 2.03 -5.96 -6.29
C TYR A 87 2.77 -6.68 -5.16
N ARG A 88 4.01 -6.29 -4.92
CA ARG A 88 4.85 -6.74 -3.80
C ARG A 88 5.57 -5.56 -3.18
#